data_AF-A0A7W1ZWW9-F1
#
_entry.id   AF-A0A7W1ZWW9-F1
#
_cell.length_a   1.000
_cell.length_b   1.000
_cell.length_c   1.000
_cell.angle_alpha   90.00
_cell.angle_beta   90.00
_cell.angle_gamma   90.00
#
_symmetry.space_group_name_H-M   'P 1'
#
loop_
_entity.id
_entity.type
_entity.pdbx_description
1 polymer ?
#
loop_
_entity_poly.entity_id
_entity_poly.type
_entity_poly.pdbx_seq_one_letter_code
_entity_poly.pdbx_strand_id
1 'polypeptide(L)'
;GLRGEHSASRHDLSTFEWDAGNNIIKYNPLLHWTTEEVRKYINDNDVPYNSLHDKGFVSIGCAPCTRAIRPGEDFRAGRWWWEDADKKECGLHETAPALEK
;
A
#
# COMPACT_ATOMS: atom_id res chain seq x y z
N GLY A 1 1.05 6.55 -0.09
CA GLY A 1 -0.27 6.59 0.58
C GLY A 1 -0.98 5.28 0.37
N LEU A 2 -1.77 4.85 1.37
CA LEU A 2 -2.67 3.70 1.25
C LEU A 2 -3.75 4.00 0.20
N ARG A 3 -4.11 2.98 -0.59
CA ARG A 3 -5.19 3.03 -1.59
C ARG A 3 -6.01 1.75 -1.49
N GLY A 4 -7.32 1.84 -1.68
CA GLY A 4 -8.23 0.70 -1.56
C GLY A 4 -7.95 -0.39 -2.59
N GLU A 5 -7.52 -0.01 -3.80
CA GLU A 5 -7.16 -0.93 -4.89
C GLU A 5 -6.00 -1.89 -4.53
N HIS A 6 -5.16 -1.57 -3.53
CA HIS A 6 -3.96 -2.35 -3.23
C HIS A 6 -4.22 -3.70 -2.56
N SER A 7 -5.33 -3.87 -1.86
CA SER A 7 -5.72 -5.14 -1.23
C SER A 7 -7.14 -5.07 -0.70
N ALA A 8 -7.79 -6.22 -0.55
CA ALA A 8 -9.13 -6.31 0.05
C ALA A 8 -9.18 -5.67 1.45
N SER A 9 -8.13 -5.86 2.27
CA SER A 9 -7.99 -5.27 3.60
C SER A 9 -7.99 -3.73 3.62
N ARG A 10 -7.71 -3.09 2.48
CA ARG A 10 -7.63 -1.63 2.36
C ARG A 10 -8.87 -0.99 1.76
N HIS A 11 -9.78 -1.82 1.24
CA HIS A 11 -10.97 -1.36 0.54
C HIS A 11 -11.90 -0.55 1.46
N ASP A 12 -11.98 -0.95 2.74
CA ASP A 12 -12.90 -0.36 3.72
C ASP A 12 -12.21 0.66 4.66
N LEU A 13 -10.99 1.09 4.34
CA LEU A 13 -10.30 2.13 5.11
C LEU A 13 -11.06 3.45 5.02
N SER A 14 -10.94 4.26 6.08
CA SER A 14 -11.49 5.62 6.10
C SER A 14 -10.48 6.64 5.61
N THR A 15 -10.98 7.75 5.06
CA THR A 15 -10.13 8.90 4.68
C THR A 15 -9.36 9.46 5.88
N PHE A 16 -9.98 9.47 7.06
CA PHE A 16 -9.36 9.83 8.33
C PHE A 16 -9.49 8.67 9.31
N GLU A 17 -8.40 8.30 9.97
CA GLU A 17 -8.36 7.21 10.95
C GLU A 17 -7.59 7.65 12.18
N TRP A 18 -8.06 7.26 13.37
CA TRP A 18 -7.29 7.42 14.59
C TRP A 18 -6.37 6.21 14.78
N ASP A 19 -5.06 6.44 14.77
CA ASP A 19 -4.07 5.43 15.13
C ASP A 19 -3.71 5.59 16.60
N ALA A 20 -4.37 4.81 17.45
CA ALA A 20 -4.12 4.81 18.88
C ALA A 20 -2.70 4.33 19.24
N GLY A 21 -2.12 3.40 18.47
CA GLY A 21 -0.80 2.85 18.74
C GLY A 21 0.32 3.88 18.54
N ASN A 22 0.14 4.79 17.59
CA ASN A 22 1.09 5.87 17.31
C ASN A 22 0.63 7.25 17.79
N ASN A 23 -0.58 7.37 18.36
CA ASN A 23 -1.19 8.62 18.83
C ASN A 23 -1.25 9.72 17.75
N ILE A 24 -1.69 9.35 16.54
CA ILE A 24 -1.79 10.25 15.39
C ILE A 24 -3.12 10.08 14.63
N ILE A 25 -3.52 11.14 13.94
CA ILE A 25 -4.55 11.06 12.90
C ILE A 25 -3.87 10.67 11.59
N LYS A 26 -4.26 9.53 11.02
CA LYS A 26 -3.88 9.10 9.68
C LYS A 26 -4.86 9.70 8.67
N TYR A 27 -4.32 10.32 7.63
CA TYR A 27 -5.10 10.85 6.51
C TYR A 27 -4.68 10.15 5.22
N ASN A 28 -5.64 9.58 4.49
CA ASN A 28 -5.44 8.80 3.27
C ASN A 28 -5.98 9.59 2.05
N PRO A 29 -5.26 10.64 1.55
CA PRO A 29 -5.76 11.50 0.47
C PRO A 29 -5.96 10.78 -0.87
N LEU A 30 -5.21 9.71 -1.11
CA LEU A 30 -5.22 8.94 -2.35
C LEU A 30 -6.04 7.65 -2.21
N LEU A 31 -6.86 7.52 -1.17
CA LEU A 31 -7.55 6.27 -0.82
C LEU A 31 -8.31 5.68 -2.02
N HIS A 32 -9.01 6.54 -2.77
CA HIS A 32 -9.84 6.14 -3.90
C HIS A 32 -9.14 6.23 -5.25
N TRP A 33 -7.85 6.60 -5.29
CA TRP A 33 -7.12 6.68 -6.56
C TRP A 33 -6.75 5.30 -7.06
N THR A 34 -6.94 5.05 -8.35
CA THR A 34 -6.43 3.87 -9.04
C THR A 34 -4.93 3.99 -9.30
N THR A 35 -4.29 2.87 -9.61
CA THR A 35 -2.88 2.85 -10.02
C THR A 35 -2.67 3.61 -11.33
N GLU A 36 -3.66 3.62 -12.21
CA GLU A 36 -3.63 4.37 -13.47
C GLU A 36 -3.70 5.87 -13.23
N GLU A 37 -4.55 6.34 -12.32
CA GLU A 37 -4.62 7.76 -11.92
C GLU A 37 -3.30 8.23 -11.31
N VAL A 38 -2.69 7.42 -10.43
CA VAL A 38 -1.38 7.74 -9.87
C VAL A 38 -0.30 7.83 -10.95
N ARG A 39 -0.26 6.87 -11.89
CA ARG A 39 0.69 6.89 -13.01
C ARG A 39 0.48 8.09 -13.92
N LYS A 40 -0.79 8.40 -14.23
CA LYS A 40 -1.15 9.57 -15.03
C LYS A 40 -0.65 10.85 -14.36
N TYR A 41 -0.90 11.01 -13.06
CA TYR A 41 -0.42 12.17 -12.31
C TYR A 41 1.11 12.27 -12.30
N ILE A 42 1.82 11.16 -12.10
CA ILE A 42 3.29 11.12 -12.16
C ILE A 42 3.79 11.63 -13.51
N ASN A 43 3.21 11.14 -14.60
CA ASN A 43 3.62 11.50 -15.97
C ASN A 43 3.25 12.95 -16.32
N ASP A 44 2.04 13.39 -15.99
CA ASP A 44 1.55 14.73 -16.32
C ASP A 44 2.31 15.85 -15.57
N ASN A 45 2.92 15.51 -14.44
CA ASN A 45 3.59 16.47 -13.54
C ASN A 45 5.09 16.22 -13.38
N ASP A 46 5.67 15.36 -14.23
CA ASP A 46 7.10 15.01 -14.21
C ASP A 46 7.63 14.62 -12.81
N VAL A 47 6.81 13.89 -12.04
CA VAL A 47 7.18 13.49 -10.67
C VAL A 47 8.24 12.40 -10.74
N PRO A 48 9.41 12.57 -10.10
CA PRO A 48 10.40 11.50 -10.02
C PRO A 48 9.82 10.27 -9.31
N TYR A 49 9.95 9.10 -9.93
CA TYR A 49 9.51 7.83 -9.36
C TYR A 49 10.64 6.80 -9.33
N ASN A 50 10.41 5.69 -8.61
CA ASN A 50 11.42 4.64 -8.49
C ASN A 50 11.49 3.78 -9.77
N SER A 51 12.65 3.76 -10.44
CA SER A 51 12.93 2.97 -11.66
C SER A 51 12.64 1.46 -11.56
N LEU A 52 12.51 0.90 -10.36
CA LEU A 52 12.09 -0.49 -10.18
C LEU A 52 10.66 -0.73 -10.66
N HIS A 53 9.81 0.30 -10.71
CA HIS A 53 8.47 0.20 -11.29
C HIS A 53 8.50 -0.23 -12.76
N ASP A 54 9.52 0.19 -13.52
CA ASP A 54 9.72 -0.21 -14.92
C ASP A 54 10.17 -1.68 -15.07
N LYS A 55 10.63 -2.28 -13.97
CA LYS A 55 11.11 -3.66 -13.89
C LYS A 55 10.07 -4.61 -13.27
N GLY A 56 8.80 -4.18 -13.20
CA GLY A 56 7.69 -5.00 -12.69
C GLY A 56 7.52 -4.99 -11.17
N PHE A 57 8.25 -4.12 -10.44
CA PHE A 57 8.04 -3.95 -9.00
C PHE A 57 6.90 -2.96 -8.75
N VAL A 58 5.65 -3.42 -8.75
CA VAL A 58 4.48 -2.53 -8.61
C VAL A 58 4.25 -2.08 -7.16
N SER A 59 4.64 -2.89 -6.17
CA SER A 59 4.58 -2.58 -4.73
C SER A 59 5.95 -2.82 -4.10
N ILE A 60 6.62 -1.73 -3.68
CA ILE A 60 8.02 -1.77 -3.24
C ILE A 60 8.09 -1.69 -1.70
N GLY A 61 8.85 -2.60 -1.08
CA GLY A 61 9.22 -2.55 0.34
C GLY A 61 10.72 -2.80 0.53
N CYS A 62 11.09 -3.51 1.59
CA CYS A 62 12.49 -3.90 1.83
C CYS A 62 12.99 -4.88 0.75
N ALA A 63 14.28 -4.79 0.42
CA ALA A 63 14.93 -5.64 -0.59
C ALA A 63 14.68 -7.15 -0.43
N PRO A 64 14.81 -7.78 0.76
CA PRO A 64 14.60 -9.23 0.88
C PRO A 64 13.13 -9.66 0.77
N CYS A 65 12.19 -8.73 0.96
CA CYS A 65 10.75 -9.03 1.07
C CYS A 65 9.93 -8.49 -0.10
N THR A 66 10.59 -8.12 -1.20
CA THR A 66 9.96 -7.53 -2.39
C THR A 66 10.52 -8.17 -3.65
N ARG A 67 9.63 -8.65 -4.52
CA ARG A 67 9.96 -9.11 -5.88
C ARG A 67 9.10 -8.40 -6.93
N ALA A 68 9.54 -8.46 -8.18
CA ALA A 68 8.70 -8.12 -9.31
C ALA A 68 7.54 -9.12 -9.45
N ILE A 69 6.42 -8.65 -9.99
CA ILE A 69 5.26 -9.48 -10.32
C ILE A 69 5.16 -9.69 -11.83
N ARG A 70 4.45 -10.76 -12.22
CA ARG A 70 4.08 -11.09 -13.58
C ARG A 70 2.74 -10.43 -13.95
N PRO A 71 2.46 -10.24 -15.24
CA PRO A 71 1.15 -9.79 -15.69
C PRO A 71 0.03 -10.71 -15.15
N GLY A 72 -1.01 -10.11 -14.56
CA GLY A 72 -2.15 -10.83 -13.99
C GLY A 72 -1.97 -11.30 -12.54
N GLU A 73 -0.78 -11.18 -11.95
CA GLU A 73 -0.63 -11.35 -10.49
C GLU A 73 -1.25 -10.16 -9.74
N ASP A 74 -1.69 -10.42 -8.50
CA ASP A 74 -2.19 -9.39 -7.58
C ASP A 74 -1.15 -8.26 -7.35
N PHE A 75 -1.63 -7.04 -7.13
CA PHE A 75 -0.80 -5.85 -6.94
C PHE A 75 0.24 -6.02 -5.82
N ARG A 76 -0.08 -6.75 -4.75
CA ARG A 76 0.81 -7.00 -3.61
C ARG A 76 1.42 -8.39 -3.60
N ALA A 77 1.23 -9.22 -4.62
CA ALA A 77 1.83 -10.56 -4.73
C ALA A 77 3.37 -10.56 -4.60
N GLY A 78 4.02 -9.45 -4.93
CA GLY A 78 5.47 -9.29 -4.77
C GLY A 78 5.95 -9.07 -3.34
N ARG A 79 5.04 -8.81 -2.38
CA ARG A 79 5.36 -8.52 -0.98
C ARG A 79 5.21 -9.77 -0.11
N TRP A 80 6.25 -10.11 0.64
CA TRP A 80 6.29 -11.30 1.51
C TRP A 80 5.84 -12.57 0.77
N TRP A 81 6.26 -12.73 -0.48
CA TRP A 81 5.73 -13.70 -1.44
C TRP A 81 5.77 -15.19 -1.01
N TRP A 82 6.43 -15.51 0.11
CA TRP A 82 6.49 -16.84 0.73
C TRP A 82 5.44 -17.09 1.84
N GLU A 83 4.66 -16.08 2.25
CA GLU A 83 3.64 -16.17 3.33
C GLU A 83 2.18 -16.13 2.82
N ASP A 84 1.20 -16.41 3.69
CA ASP A 84 -0.24 -16.36 3.39
C ASP A 84 -0.74 -14.94 3.12
N ALA A 85 -1.33 -14.69 1.94
CA ALA A 85 -1.75 -13.37 1.46
C ALA A 85 -2.70 -12.61 2.41
N ASP A 86 -3.58 -13.32 3.11
CA ASP A 86 -4.66 -12.74 3.93
C ASP A 86 -4.18 -12.04 5.22
N LYS A 87 -2.89 -12.19 5.58
CA LYS A 87 -2.36 -11.75 6.88
C LYS A 87 -1.48 -10.50 6.83
N LYS A 88 -1.43 -9.76 5.72
CA LYS A 88 -0.24 -8.94 5.41
C LYS A 88 -0.47 -7.45 5.29
N GLU A 89 -0.69 -6.82 6.43
CA GLU A 89 -0.35 -5.40 6.57
C GLU A 89 1.01 -5.21 7.23
N CYS A 90 1.67 -4.10 6.88
CA CYS A 90 2.91 -3.73 7.52
C CYS A 90 2.60 -3.22 8.93
N GLY A 91 3.45 -3.51 9.92
CA GLY A 91 3.30 -3.00 11.30
C GLY A 91 3.18 -1.46 11.42
N LEU A 92 3.56 -0.70 10.39
CA LEU A 92 3.28 0.75 10.29
C LEU A 92 1.76 1.07 10.25
N HIS A 93 0.94 0.09 9.92
CA HIS A 93 -0.50 0.22 9.69
C HIS A 93 -1.31 -0.69 10.62
N GLU A 94 -0.67 -1.39 11.55
CA GLU A 94 -1.39 -2.08 12.62
C GLU A 94 -2.01 -1.03 13.55
N THR A 95 -3.34 -0.91 13.52
CA THR A 95 -4.07 -0.19 14.54
C THR A 95 -4.24 -1.13 15.73
N ALA A 96 -3.46 -0.92 16.79
CA ALA A 96 -3.75 -1.58 18.05
C ALA A 96 -5.21 -1.24 18.45
N PRO A 97 -5.99 -2.20 18.98
CA PRO A 97 -7.28 -1.86 19.56
C PRO A 97 -7.03 -0.79 20.63
N ALA A 98 -7.89 0.24 20.65
CA ALA A 98 -7.84 1.23 21.72
C ALA A 98 -7.90 0.47 23.05
N LEU A 99 -6.90 0.68 23.91
CA LEU A 99 -6.92 0.12 25.26
C LEU A 99 -8.25 0.52 25.91
N GLU A 100 -9.14 -0.45 26.14
CA GLU A 100 -10.28 -0.27 27.02
C GLU A 100 -9.71 0.11 28.39
N LYS A 101 -10.02 1.33 28.84
CA LYS A 101 -9.72 1.78 30.19
C LYS A 101 -10.86 1.37 31.13
#